data_AF-A0A1G0PDD4-F1
#
_entry.id   AF-A0A1G0PDD4-F1
#
_cell.length_a   1.000
_cell.length_b   1.000
_cell.length_c   1.000
_cell.angle_alpha   90.00
_cell.angle_beta   90.00
_cell.angle_gamma   90.00
#
_symmetry.space_group_name_H-M   'P 1'
#
loop_
_entity.id
_entity.type
_entity.pdbx_description
1 polymer ?
#
loop_
_entity_poly.entity_id
_entity_poly.type
_entity_poly.pdbx_seq_one_letter_code
_entity_poly.pdbx_strand_id
1 'polypeptide(L)'
;MKAGALRALLHAATALLLVTLLHSWQAFRGTLVLGGLAAVAVEALRLSRPQIRDLLARWVPVFRPHEAARPSGAGWLFVSYALTAWMPAPAPAAAVLAGALEDPAAAMVGGWFGGGLAKSWPWSVAALTVAAGAMWLAGIPPLAAGAAGLAAAALERWSGPVNDNLLVAPGVGLVVWWLA
;
A
#
# COMPACT_ATOMS: atom_id res chain seq x y z
N MET A 1 -8.37 16.89 -14.21
CA MET A 1 -8.04 16.43 -12.84
C MET A 1 -6.62 16.89 -12.48
N LYS A 2 -6.39 17.38 -11.25
CA LYS A 2 -5.03 17.66 -10.76
C LYS A 2 -4.26 16.32 -10.67
N ALA A 3 -2.98 16.29 -11.06
CA ALA A 3 -2.16 15.07 -11.07
C ALA A 3 -2.17 14.31 -9.72
N GLY A 4 -2.30 15.02 -8.61
CA GLY A 4 -2.44 14.43 -7.27
C GLY A 4 -3.71 13.58 -7.08
N ALA A 5 -4.84 13.99 -7.66
CA ALA A 5 -6.10 13.25 -7.54
C ALA A 5 -6.08 11.94 -8.34
N LEU A 6 -5.43 11.94 -9.51
CA LEU A 6 -5.27 10.73 -10.33
C LEU A 6 -4.39 9.70 -9.63
N ARG A 7 -3.31 10.14 -8.98
CA ARG A 7 -2.43 9.26 -8.19
C ARG A 7 -3.16 8.64 -7.01
N ALA A 8 -3.94 9.42 -6.26
CA ALA A 8 -4.74 8.90 -5.14
C ALA A 8 -5.78 7.86 -5.62
N LEU A 9 -6.42 8.10 -6.78
CA LEU A 9 -7.36 7.15 -7.38
C LEU A 9 -6.68 5.87 -7.86
N LEU A 10 -5.50 5.95 -8.46
CA LEU A 10 -4.72 4.77 -8.86
C LEU A 10 -4.29 3.94 -7.66
N HIS A 11 -3.95 4.60 -6.54
CA HIS A 11 -3.62 3.94 -5.29
C HIS A 11 -4.86 3.25 -4.69
N ALA A 12 -6.00 3.94 -4.62
CA ALA A 12 -7.25 3.34 -4.16
C ALA A 12 -7.72 2.19 -5.08
N ALA A 13 -7.45 2.27 -6.39
CA ALA A 13 -7.75 1.19 -7.34
C ALA A 13 -6.95 -0.09 -7.07
N THR A 14 -5.89 -0.06 -6.25
CA THR A 14 -5.23 -1.30 -5.80
C THR A 14 -6.15 -2.17 -4.93
N ALA A 15 -7.20 -1.60 -4.32
CA ALA A 15 -8.24 -2.38 -3.66
C ALA A 15 -8.99 -3.31 -4.63
N LEU A 16 -8.93 -3.07 -5.95
CA LEU A 16 -9.48 -4.00 -6.95
C LEU A 16 -8.79 -5.37 -6.94
N LEU A 17 -7.59 -5.48 -6.37
CA LEU A 17 -6.95 -6.78 -6.13
C LEU A 17 -7.84 -7.69 -5.28
N LEU A 18 -8.63 -7.13 -4.35
CA LEU A 18 -9.56 -7.86 -3.50
C LEU A 18 -10.74 -8.48 -4.29
N VAL A 19 -11.01 -8.04 -5.53
CA VAL A 19 -12.03 -8.68 -6.38
C VAL A 19 -11.68 -10.14 -6.66
N THR A 20 -10.38 -10.46 -6.73
CA THR A 20 -9.93 -11.85 -6.95
C THR A 20 -10.21 -12.75 -5.74
N LEU A 21 -10.40 -12.18 -4.55
CA LEU A 21 -10.85 -12.89 -3.36
C LEU A 21 -12.26 -13.48 -3.54
N LEU A 22 -13.11 -12.83 -4.35
CA LEU A 22 -14.46 -13.32 -4.65
C LEU A 22 -14.44 -14.64 -5.44
N HIS A 23 -13.32 -14.96 -6.11
CA HIS A 23 -13.15 -16.23 -6.81
C HIS A 23 -12.58 -17.30 -5.87
N SER A 24 -11.41 -17.04 -5.27
CA SER A 24 -10.80 -17.94 -4.28
C SER A 24 -9.60 -17.28 -3.58
N TRP A 25 -9.21 -17.83 -2.43
CA TRP A 25 -7.96 -17.46 -1.75
C TRP A 25 -6.71 -17.74 -2.60
N GLN A 26 -6.71 -18.83 -3.38
CA GLN A 26 -5.60 -19.19 -4.25
C GLN A 26 -5.45 -18.18 -5.40
N ALA A 27 -6.56 -17.77 -6.03
CA ALA A 27 -6.55 -16.75 -7.07
C ALA A 27 -6.05 -15.40 -6.53
N PHE A 28 -6.48 -15.02 -5.33
CA PHE A 28 -6.01 -13.82 -4.67
C PHE A 28 -4.51 -13.86 -4.39
N ARG A 29 -4.01 -14.91 -3.73
CA ARG A 29 -2.57 -15.09 -3.50
C ARG A 29 -1.76 -15.09 -4.78
N GLY A 30 -2.23 -15.82 -5.80
CA GLY A 30 -1.60 -15.84 -7.12
C GLY A 30 -1.52 -14.45 -7.74
N THR A 31 -2.58 -13.65 -7.62
CA THR A 31 -2.61 -12.26 -8.11
C THR A 31 -1.61 -11.38 -7.37
N LEU A 32 -1.50 -11.49 -6.04
CA LEU A 32 -0.52 -10.72 -5.27
C LEU A 32 0.92 -11.08 -5.66
N VAL A 33 1.22 -12.38 -5.79
CA VAL A 33 2.55 -12.86 -6.19
C VAL A 33 2.89 -12.41 -7.61
N LEU A 34 1.98 -12.62 -8.58
CA LEU A 34 2.18 -12.19 -9.96
C LEU A 34 2.30 -10.67 -10.07
N GLY A 35 1.52 -9.92 -9.30
CA GLY A 35 1.61 -8.46 -9.20
C GLY A 35 2.98 -7.99 -8.68
N GLY A 36 3.50 -8.63 -7.62
CA GLY A 36 4.83 -8.35 -7.11
C GLY A 36 5.94 -8.68 -8.12
N LEU A 37 5.86 -9.84 -8.78
CA LEU A 37 6.81 -10.22 -9.83
C LEU A 37 6.78 -9.24 -11.01
N ALA A 38 5.59 -8.83 -11.44
CA ALA A 38 5.43 -7.83 -12.49
C ALA A 38 6.01 -6.48 -12.06
N ALA A 39 5.79 -6.05 -10.82
CA ALA A 39 6.37 -4.82 -10.27
C ALA A 39 7.90 -4.87 -10.26
N VAL A 40 8.50 -5.98 -9.82
CA VAL A 40 9.96 -6.18 -9.86
C VAL A 40 10.49 -6.13 -11.29
N ALA A 41 9.83 -6.78 -12.24
CA ALA A 41 10.24 -6.77 -13.64
C ALA A 41 10.16 -5.37 -14.26
N VAL A 42 9.07 -4.63 -13.99
CA VAL A 42 8.90 -3.24 -14.43
C VAL A 42 9.97 -2.34 -13.82
N GLU A 43 10.23 -2.46 -12.52
CA GLU A 43 11.28 -1.69 -11.83
C GLU A 43 12.67 -2.00 -12.38
N ALA A 44 13.00 -3.27 -12.62
CA ALA A 44 14.28 -3.67 -13.21
C ALA A 44 14.47 -3.09 -14.62
N LEU A 45 13.42 -3.14 -15.46
CA LEU A 45 13.45 -2.52 -16.79
C LEU A 45 13.58 -1.00 -16.72
N ARG A 46 12.83 -0.36 -15.82
CA ARG A 46 12.82 1.10 -15.62
C ARG A 46 14.19 1.61 -15.15
N LEU A 47 14.83 0.90 -14.23
CA LEU A 47 16.12 1.29 -13.65
C LEU A 47 17.30 0.97 -14.57
N SER A 48 17.19 -0.07 -15.40
CA SER A 48 18.24 -0.44 -16.36
C SER A 48 18.19 0.35 -17.67
N ARG A 49 17.03 0.90 -18.05
CA ARG A 49 16.83 1.58 -19.35
C ARG A 49 16.24 2.98 -19.19
N PRO A 50 17.06 4.04 -19.34
CA PRO A 50 16.59 5.44 -19.28
C PRO A 50 15.42 5.74 -20.22
N GLN A 51 15.38 5.12 -21.40
CA GLN A 51 14.29 5.33 -22.37
C GLN A 51 12.94 4.84 -21.82
N ILE A 52 12.92 3.71 -21.11
CA ILE A 52 11.71 3.16 -20.48
C ILE A 52 11.29 4.05 -19.32
N ARG A 53 12.24 4.49 -18.48
CA ARG A 53 11.96 5.46 -17.41
C ARG A 53 11.30 6.73 -17.94
N ASP A 54 11.87 7.33 -18.97
CA ASP A 54 11.38 8.60 -19.51
C ASP A 54 10.05 8.43 -20.26
N LEU A 55 9.78 7.25 -20.82
CA LEU A 55 8.47 6.89 -21.34
C LEU A 55 7.45 6.77 -20.19
N LEU A 56 7.75 5.96 -19.17
CA LEU A 56 6.86 5.76 -18.02
C LEU A 56 6.58 7.06 -17.26
N ALA A 57 7.57 7.93 -17.08
CA ALA A 57 7.39 9.23 -16.43
C ALA A 57 6.43 10.16 -17.20
N ARG A 58 6.31 10.00 -18.53
CA ARG A 58 5.38 10.77 -19.36
C ARG A 58 3.94 10.26 -19.27
N TRP A 59 3.75 8.95 -19.17
CA TRP A 59 2.43 8.31 -19.25
C TRP A 59 1.84 7.94 -17.89
N VAL A 60 2.68 7.72 -16.87
CA VAL A 60 2.27 7.21 -15.55
C VAL A 60 2.58 8.29 -14.50
N PRO A 61 1.57 9.07 -14.07
CA PRO A 61 1.76 10.19 -13.13
C PRO A 61 1.98 9.74 -11.66
N VAL A 62 2.44 8.50 -11.48
CA VAL A 62 2.73 7.90 -10.17
C VAL A 62 4.19 8.10 -9.78
N PHE A 63 5.11 8.15 -10.77
CA PHE A 63 6.54 8.28 -10.51
C PHE A 63 6.93 9.69 -10.07
N ARG A 64 7.63 9.79 -8.94
CA ARG A 64 8.16 11.04 -8.40
C ARG A 64 9.56 11.31 -8.94
N PRO A 65 10.00 12.58 -9.07
CA PRO A 65 11.33 12.91 -9.59
C PRO A 65 12.48 12.20 -8.85
N HIS A 66 12.36 12.05 -7.53
CA HIS A 66 13.37 11.39 -6.72
C HIS A 66 13.38 9.85 -6.86
N GLU A 67 12.40 9.26 -7.54
CA GLU A 67 12.34 7.82 -7.85
C GLU A 67 13.01 7.50 -9.19
N ALA A 68 13.56 8.50 -9.90
CA ALA A 68 14.15 8.29 -11.23
C ALA A 68 15.29 7.25 -11.25
N ALA A 69 16.03 7.11 -10.16
CA ALA A 69 17.20 6.23 -10.05
C ALA A 69 17.09 5.19 -8.92
N ARG A 70 15.92 5.02 -8.31
CA ARG A 70 15.67 4.06 -7.21
C ARG A 70 14.27 3.46 -7.34
N PRO A 71 13.99 2.26 -6.80
CA PRO A 71 12.67 1.65 -6.92
C PRO A 71 11.56 2.59 -6.43
N SER A 72 10.42 2.62 -7.14
CA SER A 72 9.30 3.49 -6.79
C SER A 72 8.54 2.99 -5.56
N GLY A 73 7.81 3.88 -4.89
CA GLY A 73 6.90 3.50 -3.80
C GLY A 73 5.87 2.46 -4.22
N ALA A 74 5.34 2.58 -5.45
CA ALA A 74 4.42 1.57 -6.01
C ALA A 74 5.09 0.20 -6.20
N GLY A 75 6.35 0.18 -6.66
CA GLY A 75 7.14 -1.04 -6.74
C GLY A 75 7.31 -1.71 -5.38
N TRP A 76 7.70 -0.93 -4.36
CA TRP A 76 7.80 -1.43 -2.99
C TRP A 76 6.47 -1.96 -2.44
N LEU A 77 5.36 -1.27 -2.70
CA LEU A 77 4.03 -1.67 -2.27
C LEU A 77 3.60 -3.03 -2.84
N PHE A 78 3.81 -3.25 -4.15
CA PHE A 78 3.47 -4.55 -4.75
C PHE A 78 4.37 -5.69 -4.27
N VAL A 79 5.65 -5.41 -4.00
CA VAL A 79 6.53 -6.38 -3.32
C VAL A 79 5.99 -6.69 -1.92
N SER A 80 5.58 -5.67 -1.16
CA SER A 80 4.91 -5.77 0.13
C SER A 80 3.71 -6.74 0.10
N TYR A 81 2.84 -6.60 -0.89
CA TYR A 81 1.68 -7.47 -1.09
C TYR A 81 2.06 -8.90 -1.48
N ALA A 82 3.07 -9.08 -2.32
CA ALA A 82 3.57 -10.41 -2.65
C ALA A 82 4.17 -11.12 -1.43
N LEU A 83 4.82 -10.38 -0.52
CA LEU A 83 5.34 -10.93 0.74
C LEU A 83 4.20 -11.36 1.67
N THR A 84 3.11 -10.59 1.74
CA THR A 84 1.97 -10.95 2.59
C THR A 84 1.16 -12.12 2.04
N ALA A 85 1.22 -12.39 0.73
CA ALA A 85 0.52 -13.52 0.10
C ALA A 85 0.85 -14.89 0.73
N TRP A 86 2.02 -15.03 1.35
CA TRP A 86 2.47 -16.25 2.03
C TRP A 86 1.79 -16.46 3.40
N MET A 87 1.16 -15.44 3.96
CA MET A 87 0.50 -15.50 5.27
C MET A 87 -0.85 -16.22 5.17
N PRO A 88 -1.30 -16.91 6.23
CA PRO A 88 -2.62 -17.52 6.27
C PRO A 88 -3.73 -16.46 6.18
N ALA A 89 -4.87 -16.85 5.61
CA ALA A 89 -6.06 -16.00 5.63
C ALA A 89 -6.46 -15.70 7.09
N PRO A 90 -6.95 -14.48 7.40
CA PRO A 90 -7.28 -13.38 6.48
C PRO A 90 -6.15 -12.33 6.28
N ALA A 91 -4.94 -12.58 6.78
CA ALA A 91 -3.85 -11.60 6.81
C ALA A 91 -3.50 -10.92 5.47
N PRO A 92 -3.43 -11.62 4.31
CA PRO A 92 -3.09 -10.97 3.05
C PRO A 92 -4.16 -9.96 2.60
N ALA A 93 -5.44 -10.20 2.93
CA ALA A 93 -6.53 -9.28 2.59
C ALA A 93 -6.45 -8.02 3.46
N ALA A 94 -6.19 -8.16 4.76
CA ALA A 94 -5.98 -7.04 5.65
C ALA A 94 -4.77 -6.18 5.24
N ALA A 95 -3.67 -6.83 4.83
CA ALA A 95 -2.48 -6.16 4.33
C ALA A 95 -2.77 -5.30 3.08
N VAL A 96 -3.56 -5.82 2.12
CA VAL A 96 -4.00 -5.06 0.95
C VAL A 96 -4.91 -3.90 1.34
N LEU A 97 -5.88 -4.12 2.23
CA LEU A 97 -6.78 -3.08 2.73
C LEU A 97 -6.01 -1.91 3.36
N ALA A 98 -5.03 -2.19 4.22
CA ALA A 98 -4.19 -1.15 4.81
C ALA A 98 -3.44 -0.37 3.74
N GLY A 99 -2.62 -1.07 2.93
CA GLY A 99 -1.78 -0.39 1.93
C GLY A 99 -2.58 0.37 0.86
N ALA A 100 -3.80 -0.07 0.53
CA ALA A 100 -4.63 0.56 -0.49
C ALA A 100 -5.39 1.80 0.02
N LEU A 101 -5.69 1.87 1.32
CA LEU A 101 -6.59 2.88 1.89
C LEU A 101 -5.89 3.90 2.80
N GLU A 102 -4.78 3.52 3.43
CA GLU A 102 -4.04 4.37 4.36
C GLU A 102 -3.51 5.65 3.69
N ASP A 103 -2.69 5.49 2.66
CA ASP A 103 -2.08 6.58 1.91
C ASP A 103 -3.11 7.58 1.33
N PRO A 104 -4.19 7.12 0.65
CA PRO A 104 -5.25 8.02 0.20
C PRO A 104 -5.95 8.75 1.35
N ALA A 105 -6.24 8.07 2.46
CA ALA A 105 -6.92 8.67 3.62
C ALA A 105 -6.04 9.75 4.26
N ALA A 106 -4.76 9.45 4.49
CA ALA A 106 -3.78 10.39 5.01
C ALA A 106 -3.61 11.60 4.08
N ALA A 107 -3.53 11.38 2.77
CA ALA A 107 -3.43 12.46 1.78
C ALA A 107 -4.68 13.34 1.71
N MET A 108 -5.88 12.76 1.82
CA MET A 108 -7.15 13.49 1.83
C MET A 108 -7.23 14.41 3.06
N VAL A 109 -6.95 13.87 4.24
CA VAL A 109 -6.98 14.64 5.50
C VAL A 109 -5.85 15.67 5.52
N GLY A 110 -4.65 15.32 5.05
CA GLY A 110 -3.52 16.22 4.99
C GLY A 110 -3.74 17.45 4.10
N GLY A 111 -4.51 17.30 3.03
CA GLY A 111 -4.92 18.41 2.17
C GLY A 111 -5.82 19.43 2.89
N TRP A 112 -6.60 19.02 3.89
CA TRP A 112 -7.48 19.90 4.65
C TRP A 112 -6.76 20.72 5.71
N PHE A 113 -5.67 20.17 6.28
CA PHE A 113 -4.90 20.85 7.34
C PHE A 113 -3.71 21.67 6.81
N GLY A 114 -3.58 21.85 5.49
CA GLY A 114 -2.54 22.70 4.88
C GLY A 114 -1.10 22.20 5.09
N GLY A 115 -0.92 20.96 5.58
CA GLY A 115 0.35 20.44 6.09
C GLY A 115 1.39 19.99 5.06
N GLY A 116 1.19 20.23 3.76
CA GLY A 116 2.12 19.79 2.72
C GLY A 116 2.35 18.27 2.70
N LEU A 117 3.59 17.83 2.50
CA LEU A 117 4.01 16.42 2.46
C LEU A 117 4.57 15.91 3.81
N ALA A 118 4.44 16.69 4.89
CA ALA A 118 5.05 16.36 6.18
C ALA A 118 4.15 15.41 6.99
N LYS A 119 4.72 14.26 7.42
CA LYS A 119 4.03 13.28 8.27
C LYS A 119 3.55 13.97 9.56
N SER A 120 2.25 14.01 9.81
CA SER A 120 1.66 14.73 10.95
C SER A 120 0.67 13.86 11.73
N TRP A 121 0.36 14.25 12.98
CA TRP A 121 -0.57 13.51 13.84
C TRP A 121 -1.97 13.32 13.23
N PRO A 122 -2.60 14.33 12.60
CA PRO A 122 -3.89 14.14 11.91
C PRO A 122 -3.83 13.06 10.81
N TRP A 123 -2.69 12.88 10.15
CA TRP A 123 -2.53 11.89 9.08
C TRP A 123 -2.51 10.48 9.67
N SER A 124 -1.72 10.27 10.73
CA SER A 124 -1.64 8.98 11.43
C SER A 124 -2.99 8.57 12.03
N VAL A 125 -3.79 9.52 12.51
CA VAL A 125 -5.14 9.23 13.00
C VAL A 125 -6.07 8.82 11.86
N ALA A 126 -6.00 9.49 10.71
CA ALA A 126 -6.78 9.14 9.53
C ALA A 126 -6.42 7.74 9.00
N ALA A 127 -5.12 7.49 8.84
CA ALA A 127 -4.53 6.20 8.49
C ALA A 127 -5.06 5.07 9.39
N LEU A 128 -4.89 5.22 10.71
CA LEU A 128 -5.39 4.27 11.70
C LEU A 128 -6.89 4.03 11.56
N THR A 129 -7.68 5.10 11.54
CA THR A 129 -9.14 5.02 11.58
C THR A 129 -9.69 4.31 10.33
N VAL A 130 -9.15 4.65 9.15
CA VAL A 130 -9.58 4.04 7.89
C VAL A 130 -9.10 2.59 7.78
N ALA A 131 -7.85 2.29 8.14
CA ALA A 131 -7.33 0.93 8.11
C ALA A 131 -8.08 0.01 9.08
N ALA A 132 -8.22 0.41 10.35
CA ALA A 132 -8.94 -0.36 11.36
C ALA A 132 -10.43 -0.50 11.01
N GLY A 133 -11.07 0.58 10.54
CA GLY A 133 -12.47 0.57 10.12
C GLY A 133 -12.71 -0.36 8.94
N ALA A 134 -11.87 -0.30 7.91
CA ALA A 134 -11.97 -1.18 6.75
C ALA A 134 -11.78 -2.66 7.11
N MET A 135 -10.81 -2.97 7.96
CA MET A 135 -10.58 -4.34 8.44
C MET A 135 -11.74 -4.85 9.30
N TRP A 136 -12.27 -4.02 10.18
CA TRP A 136 -13.44 -4.37 11.00
C TRP A 136 -14.67 -4.66 10.12
N LEU A 137 -14.93 -3.82 9.12
CA LEU A 137 -16.01 -4.05 8.14
C LEU A 137 -15.77 -5.31 7.29
N ALA A 138 -14.52 -5.70 7.08
CA ALA A 138 -14.15 -6.95 6.42
C ALA A 138 -14.23 -8.19 7.34
N GLY A 139 -14.72 -8.05 8.58
CA GLY A 139 -14.92 -9.15 9.51
C GLY A 139 -13.69 -9.51 10.36
N ILE A 140 -12.62 -8.70 10.33
CA ILE A 140 -11.48 -8.88 11.23
C ILE A 140 -11.92 -8.53 12.67
N PRO A 141 -11.60 -9.36 13.69
CA PRO A 141 -11.93 -9.08 15.08
C PRO A 141 -11.50 -7.67 15.51
N PRO A 142 -12.29 -6.92 16.30
CA PRO A 142 -12.01 -5.52 16.63
C PRO A 142 -10.62 -5.28 17.24
N LEU A 143 -10.14 -6.20 18.09
CA LEU A 143 -8.81 -6.12 18.68
C LEU A 143 -7.72 -6.22 17.61
N ALA A 144 -7.82 -7.21 16.71
CA ALA A 144 -6.88 -7.40 15.60
C ALA A 144 -6.93 -6.22 14.62
N ALA A 145 -8.12 -5.72 14.28
CA ALA A 145 -8.31 -4.58 13.39
C ALA A 145 -7.72 -3.28 13.98
N GLY A 146 -7.96 -3.02 15.27
CA GLY A 146 -7.40 -1.86 15.98
C GLY A 146 -5.87 -1.94 16.08
N ALA A 147 -5.33 -3.09 16.47
CA ALA A 147 -3.89 -3.32 16.54
C ALA A 147 -3.22 -3.19 15.17
N ALA A 148 -3.85 -3.71 14.11
CA ALA A 148 -3.37 -3.61 12.75
C ALA A 148 -3.39 -2.17 12.24
N GLY A 149 -4.46 -1.40 12.52
CA GLY A 149 -4.51 0.04 12.19
C GLY A 149 -3.44 0.86 12.93
N LEU A 150 -3.15 0.53 14.19
CA LEU A 150 -2.03 1.13 14.93
C LEU A 150 -0.68 0.78 14.29
N ALA A 151 -0.49 -0.48 13.89
CA ALA A 151 0.74 -0.94 13.24
C ALA A 151 0.94 -0.25 11.88
N ALA A 152 -0.13 -0.13 11.09
CA ALA A 152 -0.14 0.61 9.82
C ALA A 152 0.36 2.04 10.03
N ALA A 153 -0.32 2.81 10.89
CA ALA A 153 0.02 4.21 11.16
C ALA A 153 1.44 4.38 11.76
N ALA A 154 1.92 3.43 12.56
CA ALA A 154 3.28 3.46 13.10
C ALA A 154 4.33 3.20 12.01
N LEU A 155 4.10 2.22 11.14
CA LEU A 155 5.00 1.86 10.05
C LEU A 155 4.98 2.89 8.92
N GLU A 156 3.83 3.52 8.66
CA GLU A 156 3.74 4.69 7.78
C GLU A 156 4.62 5.83 8.30
N ARG A 157 4.78 5.99 9.62
CA ARG A 157 5.68 6.99 10.22
C ARG A 157 7.15 6.59 10.22
N TRP A 158 7.49 5.37 9.80
CA TRP A 158 8.87 4.91 9.79
C TRP A 158 9.77 5.84 8.96
N SER A 159 10.91 6.19 9.53
CA SER A 159 11.94 7.06 8.95
C SER A 159 13.30 6.36 8.80
N GLY A 160 13.35 5.05 9.06
CA GLY A 160 14.57 4.25 8.96
C GLY A 160 14.96 3.93 7.51
N PRO A 161 15.92 3.02 7.31
CA PRO A 161 16.53 2.76 6.00
C PRO A 161 15.60 1.98 5.04
N VAL A 162 14.58 1.31 5.56
CA VAL A 162 13.62 0.51 4.78
C VAL A 162 12.43 1.38 4.37
N ASN A 163 11.96 1.23 3.12
CA ASN A 163 10.80 1.96 2.61
C ASN A 163 9.52 1.59 3.36
N ASP A 164 8.72 2.58 3.77
CA ASP A 164 7.45 2.40 4.47
C ASP A 164 6.46 1.54 3.69
N ASN A 165 6.36 1.70 2.36
CA ASN A 165 5.50 0.86 1.52
C ASN A 165 5.85 -0.64 1.57
N LEU A 166 7.10 -0.99 1.87
CA LEU A 166 7.52 -2.39 2.04
C LEU A 166 7.18 -2.93 3.45
N LEU A 167 6.98 -2.06 4.43
CA LEU A 167 6.78 -2.45 5.83
C LEU A 167 5.31 -2.57 6.20
N VAL A 168 4.49 -1.62 5.78
CA VAL A 168 3.09 -1.49 6.22
C VAL A 168 2.32 -2.79 6.00
N ALA A 169 2.32 -3.34 4.78
CA ALA A 169 1.49 -4.49 4.45
C ALA A 169 1.94 -5.77 5.22
N PRO A 170 3.24 -6.14 5.26
CA PRO A 170 3.73 -7.23 6.11
C PRO A 170 3.46 -7.02 7.60
N GLY A 171 3.67 -5.81 8.12
CA GLY A 171 3.45 -5.52 9.53
C GLY A 171 1.98 -5.69 9.92
N VAL A 172 1.07 -5.15 9.13
CA VAL A 172 -0.38 -5.35 9.27
C VAL A 172 -0.74 -6.83 9.17
N GLY A 173 -0.21 -7.52 8.15
CA GLY A 173 -0.47 -8.95 7.94
C GLY A 173 -0.01 -9.80 9.12
N LEU A 174 1.16 -9.52 9.70
CA LEU A 174 1.68 -10.21 10.87
C LEU A 174 0.81 -9.99 12.11
N VAL A 175 0.36 -8.75 12.35
CA VAL A 175 -0.54 -8.44 13.46
C VAL A 175 -1.86 -9.19 13.33
N VAL A 176 -2.44 -9.18 12.14
CA VAL A 176 -3.70 -9.90 11.89
C VAL A 176 -3.50 -11.40 12.01
N TRP A 177 -2.44 -11.98 11.44
CA TRP A 177 -2.14 -13.40 11.60
C TRP A 177 -1.97 -13.80 13.08
N TRP A 178 -1.38 -12.95 13.92
CA TRP A 178 -1.19 -13.27 15.33
C TRP A 178 -2.48 -13.18 16.16
N LEU A 179 -3.44 -12.34 15.75
CA LEU A 179 -4.60 -11.96 16.57
C LEU A 179 -5.95 -12.42 16.00
N ALA A 180 -5.99 -13.01 14.80
CA ALA A 180 -7.20 -13.44 14.11
C ALA A 180 -6.97 -14.74 13.31
#